data_AF-A0A9E3D5K4-F1
#
_entry.id   AF-A0A9E3D5K4-F1
#
_cell.length_a   1.000
_cell.length_b   1.000
_cell.length_c   1.000
_cell.angle_alpha   90.00
_cell.angle_beta   90.00
_cell.angle_gamma   90.00
#
_symmetry.space_group_name_H-M   'P 1'
#
loop_
_entity.id
_entity.type
_entity.pdbx_description
1 polymer ?
#
loop_
_entity_poly.entity_id
_entity_poly.type
_entity_poly.pdbx_seq_one_letter_code
_entity_poly.pdbx_strand_id
1 'polypeptide(L)'
;MTFDDKLTLHVGNHTFNIVHMPGHTAPQTSVHVPEEGVVFTGDNVFYKCRSWLQECDPWEWLEALKSIEALDVETIIPGHGDPCTKAYLKEQGQIVENWVGYIERFVDRGMTPDEILGEPLEVTKQDPYPIGQRLFIHDERLTGMIVRNLHQRILDKKAHR
;
A
#
# COMPACT_ATOMS: atom_id res chain seq x y z
N MET A 1 -8.67 12.93 -18.87
CA MET A 1 -8.68 13.90 -17.76
C MET A 1 -7.51 13.55 -16.85
N THR A 2 -6.71 14.52 -16.45
CA THR A 2 -5.56 14.37 -15.54
C THR A 2 -5.61 15.51 -14.52
N PHE A 3 -4.99 15.33 -13.37
CA PHE A 3 -4.87 16.34 -12.30
C PHE A 3 -3.53 16.14 -11.59
N ASP A 4 -3.01 17.19 -10.95
CA ASP A 4 -1.68 17.16 -10.34
C ASP A 4 -1.72 16.74 -8.86
N ASP A 5 -2.47 17.46 -8.02
CA ASP A 5 -2.58 17.18 -6.57
C ASP A 5 -4.03 16.91 -6.17
N LYS A 6 -4.95 17.84 -6.46
CA LYS A 6 -6.36 17.71 -6.08
C LYS A 6 -7.29 18.13 -7.21
N LEU A 7 -8.44 17.47 -7.26
CA LEU A 7 -9.55 17.80 -8.15
C LEU A 7 -10.86 17.62 -7.38
N THR A 8 -11.68 18.66 -7.33
CA THR A 8 -13.03 18.57 -6.78
C THR A 8 -14.05 18.53 -7.91
N LEU A 9 -14.90 17.50 -7.90
CA LEU A 9 -16.03 17.39 -8.82
C LEU A 9 -17.34 17.51 -8.04
N HIS A 10 -18.29 18.25 -8.59
CA HIS A 10 -19.66 18.33 -8.06
C HIS A 10 -20.61 17.59 -9.00
N VAL A 11 -21.29 16.58 -8.47
CA VAL A 11 -22.26 15.77 -9.24
C VAL A 11 -23.56 15.69 -8.45
N GLY A 12 -24.58 16.40 -8.90
CA GLY A 12 -25.82 16.53 -8.14
C GLY A 12 -25.56 17.23 -6.80
N ASN A 13 -25.90 16.56 -5.70
CA ASN A 13 -25.71 17.06 -4.34
C ASN A 13 -24.43 16.53 -3.66
N HIS A 14 -23.54 15.89 -4.42
CA HIS A 14 -22.34 15.25 -3.90
C HIS A 14 -21.06 15.95 -4.33
N THR A 15 -20.10 15.96 -3.42
CA THR A 15 -18.75 16.48 -3.62
C THR A 15 -17.77 15.31 -3.66
N PHE A 16 -17.05 15.18 -4.77
CA PHE A 16 -15.98 14.20 -4.93
C PHE A 16 -14.64 14.90 -4.83
N ASN A 17 -13.99 14.76 -3.68
CA ASN A 17 -12.64 15.26 -3.45
C ASN A 17 -11.64 14.20 -3.89
N ILE A 18 -11.11 14.36 -5.10
CA ILE A 18 -10.09 13.49 -5.69
C ILE A 18 -8.72 14.04 -5.27
N VAL A 19 -7.90 13.19 -4.66
CA VAL A 19 -6.61 13.56 -4.08
C VAL A 19 -5.54 12.59 -4.59
N HIS A 20 -4.44 13.13 -5.10
CA HIS A 20 -3.23 12.37 -5.39
C HIS A 20 -2.63 11.93 -4.06
N MET A 21 -2.56 10.62 -3.85
CA MET A 21 -2.19 10.03 -2.57
C MET A 21 -1.25 8.85 -2.85
N PRO A 22 0.03 9.12 -3.12
CA PRO A 22 0.99 8.09 -3.50
C PRO A 22 1.21 7.09 -2.35
N GLY A 23 1.63 5.89 -2.70
CA GLY A 23 1.84 4.81 -1.75
C GLY A 23 2.04 3.48 -2.46
N HIS A 24 0.95 2.74 -2.69
CA HIS A 24 1.00 1.48 -3.45
C HIS A 24 1.65 1.64 -4.83
N THR A 25 1.37 2.75 -5.51
CA THR A 25 2.06 3.20 -6.71
C THR A 25 2.22 4.73 -6.68
N ALA A 26 3.08 5.28 -7.54
CA ALA A 26 3.26 6.74 -7.64
C ALA A 26 1.99 7.50 -8.10
N PRO A 27 1.20 7.05 -9.10
CA PRO A 27 -0.01 7.76 -9.54
C PRO A 27 -1.27 7.41 -8.71
N GLN A 28 -1.11 6.85 -7.52
CA GLN A 28 -2.23 6.40 -6.69
C GLN A 28 -3.15 7.57 -6.31
N THR A 29 -4.46 7.33 -6.36
CA THR A 29 -5.50 8.34 -6.14
C THR A 29 -6.50 7.86 -5.10
N SER A 30 -6.95 8.76 -4.23
CA SER A 30 -8.07 8.54 -3.32
C SER A 30 -9.21 9.51 -3.61
N VAL A 31 -10.45 9.08 -3.36
CA VAL A 31 -11.67 9.87 -3.58
C VAL A 31 -12.48 9.91 -2.29
N HIS A 32 -12.55 11.08 -1.67
CA HIS A 32 -13.35 11.32 -0.47
C HIS A 32 -14.70 11.92 -0.87
N VAL A 33 -15.79 11.32 -0.38
CA VAL A 33 -17.18 11.76 -0.58
C VAL A 33 -17.79 12.08 0.78
N PRO A 34 -17.68 13.35 1.25
CA PRO A 34 -18.09 13.73 2.60
C PRO A 34 -19.56 13.48 2.88
N GLU A 35 -20.44 13.70 1.90
CA GLU A 35 -21.89 13.54 2.06
C GLU A 35 -22.31 12.09 2.33
N GLU A 36 -21.47 11.13 1.95
CA GLU A 36 -21.67 9.70 2.22
C GLU A 36 -20.83 9.19 3.40
N GLY A 37 -19.92 10.01 3.95
CA GLY A 37 -18.97 9.58 4.97
C GLY A 37 -18.04 8.44 4.48
N VAL A 38 -17.65 8.48 3.20
CA VAL A 38 -16.91 7.41 2.52
C VAL A 38 -15.62 7.92 1.88
N VAL A 39 -14.57 7.10 1.92
CA VAL A 39 -13.38 7.27 1.07
C VAL A 39 -13.06 6.02 0.26
N PHE A 40 -12.87 6.20 -1.04
CA PHE A 40 -12.29 5.19 -1.94
C PHE A 40 -10.78 5.39 -1.95
N THR A 41 -10.02 4.38 -1.55
CA THR A 41 -8.56 4.53 -1.31
C THR A 41 -7.69 4.00 -2.46
N GLY A 42 -8.33 3.31 -3.41
CA GLY A 42 -7.62 2.41 -4.32
C GLY A 42 -6.75 1.45 -3.50
N ASP A 43 -5.59 1.11 -4.03
CA ASP A 43 -4.72 0.08 -3.46
C ASP A 43 -3.87 0.58 -2.28
N ASN A 44 -4.12 1.79 -1.76
CA ASN A 44 -3.53 2.17 -0.47
C ASN A 44 -4.15 1.39 0.71
N VAL A 45 -5.26 0.67 0.52
CA VAL A 45 -5.80 -0.27 1.50
C VAL A 45 -6.12 -1.59 0.82
N PHE A 46 -5.58 -2.69 1.36
CA PHE A 46 -5.89 -4.07 1.02
C PHE A 46 -6.58 -4.71 2.23
N TYR A 47 -7.91 -4.75 2.24
CA TYR A 47 -8.64 -5.28 3.40
C TYR A 47 -8.68 -6.81 3.37
N LYS A 48 -8.03 -7.43 4.37
CA LYS A 48 -8.03 -8.89 4.57
C LYS A 48 -7.70 -9.70 3.31
N CYS A 49 -6.82 -9.15 2.50
CA CYS A 49 -6.26 -9.77 1.30
C CYS A 49 -4.78 -9.45 1.25
N ARG A 50 -4.02 -10.29 0.54
CA ARG A 50 -2.57 -10.12 0.49
C ARG A 50 -2.19 -8.77 -0.10
N SER A 51 -1.41 -7.98 0.63
CA SER A 51 -0.91 -6.69 0.17
C SER A 51 0.17 -6.89 -0.89
N TRP A 52 0.12 -6.10 -1.95
CA TRP A 52 1.16 -6.15 -2.99
C TRP A 52 2.10 -4.95 -2.85
N LEU A 53 3.39 -5.20 -2.67
CA LEU A 53 4.41 -4.17 -2.39
C LEU A 53 5.44 -4.06 -3.53
N GLN A 54 5.09 -4.57 -4.71
CA GLN A 54 5.96 -4.74 -5.86
C GLN A 54 6.40 -3.43 -6.54
N GLU A 55 5.65 -2.35 -6.32
CA GLU A 55 5.93 -1.03 -6.91
C GLU A 55 5.88 0.11 -5.88
N CYS A 56 5.45 -0.19 -4.65
CA CYS A 56 5.15 0.83 -3.66
C CYS A 56 6.37 1.65 -3.26
N ASP A 57 6.12 2.90 -2.89
CA ASP A 57 6.96 3.58 -1.91
C ASP A 57 6.36 3.31 -0.52
N PRO A 58 7.03 2.53 0.34
CA PRO A 58 6.45 2.14 1.61
C PRO A 58 6.31 3.31 2.59
N TRP A 59 7.07 4.39 2.43
CA TRP A 59 6.98 5.54 3.32
C TRP A 59 5.87 6.48 2.90
N GLU A 60 5.69 6.71 1.59
CA GLU A 60 4.50 7.41 1.09
C GLU A 60 3.23 6.65 1.44
N TRP A 61 3.26 5.31 1.38
CA TRP A 61 2.11 4.49 1.77
C TRP A 61 1.73 4.69 3.24
N LEU A 62 2.71 4.70 4.15
CA LEU A 62 2.43 4.97 5.57
C LEU A 62 1.86 6.38 5.80
N GLU A 63 2.30 7.40 5.04
CA GLU A 63 1.70 8.74 5.08
C GLU A 63 0.29 8.79 4.47
N ALA A 64 0.02 7.99 3.43
CA ALA A 64 -1.32 7.83 2.87
C ALA A 64 -2.29 7.24 3.90
N LEU A 65 -1.87 6.20 4.65
CA LEU A 65 -2.69 5.61 5.71
C LEU A 65 -3.04 6.63 6.81
N LYS A 66 -2.08 7.47 7.23
CA LYS A 66 -2.33 8.57 8.18
C LYS A 66 -3.30 9.61 7.62
N SER A 67 -3.15 9.94 6.33
CA SER A 67 -4.01 10.90 5.65
C SER A 67 -5.46 10.39 5.59
N ILE A 68 -5.66 9.10 5.32
CA ILE A 68 -6.96 8.42 5.34
C ILE A 68 -7.55 8.39 6.76
N GLU A 69 -6.73 8.07 7.76
CA GLU A 69 -7.15 8.03 9.17
C GLU A 69 -7.70 9.39 9.65
N ALA A 70 -7.14 10.49 9.15
CA ALA A 70 -7.53 11.85 9.50
C ALA A 70 -8.83 12.34 8.83
N LEU A 71 -9.37 11.64 7.82
CA LEU A 71 -10.62 12.04 7.14
C LEU A 71 -11.84 11.82 8.02
N ASP A 72 -12.87 12.67 7.93
CA ASP A 72 -14.14 12.45 8.63
C ASP A 72 -15.03 11.46 7.87
N VAL A 73 -14.71 10.17 7.96
CA VAL A 73 -15.37 9.07 7.24
C VAL A 73 -15.60 7.88 8.15
N GLU A 74 -16.72 7.19 7.96
CA GLU A 74 -17.09 5.96 8.67
C GLU A 74 -16.68 4.71 7.89
N THR A 75 -16.72 4.80 6.55
CA THR A 75 -16.47 3.66 5.67
C THR A 75 -15.30 3.92 4.72
N ILE A 76 -14.42 2.94 4.64
CA ILE A 76 -13.31 2.89 3.68
C ILE A 76 -13.66 1.84 2.64
N ILE A 77 -13.60 2.24 1.36
CA ILE A 77 -13.69 1.34 0.23
C ILE A 77 -12.25 1.08 -0.27
N PRO A 78 -11.69 -0.11 0.02
CA PRO A 78 -10.36 -0.46 -0.44
C PRO A 78 -10.36 -0.79 -1.93
N GLY A 79 -9.19 -0.78 -2.56
CA GLY A 79 -9.01 -1.31 -3.92
C GLY A 79 -9.20 -2.83 -3.96
N HIS A 80 -8.85 -3.51 -2.86
CA HIS A 80 -9.03 -4.95 -2.69
C HIS A 80 -9.64 -5.32 -1.34
N GLY A 81 -10.53 -6.30 -1.36
CA GLY A 81 -11.26 -6.78 -0.18
C GLY A 81 -12.61 -6.11 0.01
N ASP A 82 -13.28 -6.46 1.10
CA ASP A 82 -14.57 -5.87 1.47
C ASP A 82 -14.42 -4.45 2.04
N PRO A 83 -15.47 -3.61 2.01
CA PRO A 83 -15.51 -2.37 2.75
C PRO A 83 -15.14 -2.55 4.22
N CYS A 84 -14.38 -1.61 4.75
CA CYS A 84 -13.86 -1.66 6.11
C CYS A 84 -13.95 -0.31 6.81
N THR A 85 -13.42 -0.24 8.03
CA THR A 85 -13.36 0.99 8.83
C THR A 85 -11.90 1.33 9.13
N LYS A 86 -11.69 2.52 9.68
CA LYS A 86 -10.35 2.99 10.09
C LYS A 86 -9.62 2.04 11.05
N ALA A 87 -10.35 1.18 11.76
CA ALA A 87 -9.77 0.19 12.67
C ALA A 87 -8.74 -0.74 11.99
N TYR A 88 -8.85 -0.94 10.67
CA TYR A 88 -7.92 -1.79 9.92
C TYR A 88 -6.63 -1.07 9.48
N LEU A 89 -6.60 0.27 9.44
CA LEU A 89 -5.46 1.03 8.92
C LEU A 89 -4.16 0.72 9.67
N LYS A 90 -4.24 0.47 10.98
CA LYS A 90 -3.10 0.05 11.79
C LYS A 90 -2.55 -1.31 11.35
N GLU A 91 -3.42 -2.26 11.03
CA GLU A 91 -3.01 -3.58 10.57
C GLU A 91 -2.36 -3.50 9.18
N GLN A 92 -2.94 -2.74 8.26
CA GLN A 92 -2.35 -2.46 6.95
C GLN A 92 -0.96 -1.83 7.08
N GLY A 93 -0.80 -0.84 7.97
CA GLY A 93 0.50 -0.21 8.24
C GLY A 93 1.53 -1.19 8.77
N GLN A 94 1.12 -2.06 9.71
CA GLN A 94 2.01 -3.08 10.28
C GLN A 94 2.53 -4.05 9.22
N ILE A 95 1.70 -4.44 8.24
CA ILE A 95 2.13 -5.29 7.12
C ILE A 95 3.24 -4.61 6.33
N VAL A 96 3.09 -3.32 5.99
CA VAL A 96 4.10 -2.55 5.26
C VAL A 96 5.39 -2.42 6.07
N GLU A 97 5.30 -2.04 7.34
CA GLU A 97 6.45 -1.90 8.24
C GLU A 97 7.21 -3.22 8.42
N ASN A 98 6.48 -4.33 8.56
CA ASN A 98 7.09 -5.65 8.70
C ASN A 98 7.90 -6.03 7.47
N TRP A 99 7.36 -5.79 6.26
CA TRP A 99 8.09 -6.01 5.01
C TRP A 99 9.35 -5.15 4.91
N VAL A 100 9.23 -3.85 5.19
CA VAL A 100 10.39 -2.94 5.16
C VAL A 100 11.46 -3.40 6.15
N GLY A 101 11.09 -3.63 7.41
CA GLY A 101 12.04 -4.06 8.44
C GLY A 101 12.64 -5.44 8.15
N TYR A 102 11.90 -6.33 7.48
CA TYR A 102 12.42 -7.64 7.07
C TYR A 102 13.51 -7.51 6.02
N ILE A 103 13.26 -6.74 4.95
CA ILE A 103 14.23 -6.54 3.87
C ILE A 103 15.41 -5.68 4.32
N GLU A 104 15.18 -4.68 5.17
CA GLU A 104 16.23 -3.79 5.68
C GLU A 104 17.35 -4.56 6.40
N ARG A 105 17.02 -5.59 7.17
CA ARG A 105 18.02 -6.45 7.84
C ARG A 105 18.94 -7.18 6.86
N PHE A 106 18.47 -7.52 5.67
CA PHE A 106 19.30 -8.13 4.64
C PHE A 106 20.13 -7.10 3.88
N VAL A 107 19.55 -5.94 3.60
CA VAL A 107 20.28 -4.80 3.03
C VAL A 107 21.44 -4.38 3.93
N ASP A 108 21.24 -4.37 5.25
CA ASP A 108 22.28 -4.07 6.25
C ASP A 108 23.43 -5.09 6.26
N ARG A 109 23.16 -6.32 5.82
CA ARG A 109 24.17 -7.37 5.63
C ARG A 109 24.84 -7.32 4.27
N GLY A 110 24.48 -6.34 3.42
CA GLY A 110 25.01 -6.19 2.07
C GLY A 110 24.50 -7.22 1.07
N MET A 111 23.40 -7.91 1.37
CA MET A 111 22.86 -8.96 0.49
C MET A 111 22.15 -8.37 -0.72
N THR A 112 22.27 -9.06 -1.84
CA THR A 112 21.58 -8.78 -3.11
C THR A 112 20.15 -9.36 -3.08
N PRO A 113 19.23 -8.88 -3.95
CA PRO A 113 17.89 -9.46 -4.04
C PRO A 113 17.87 -10.96 -4.30
N ASP A 114 18.79 -11.49 -5.11
CA ASP A 114 18.86 -12.92 -5.43
C ASP A 114 19.33 -13.76 -4.23
N GLU A 115 20.27 -13.26 -3.43
CA GLU A 115 20.66 -13.90 -2.17
C GLU A 115 19.51 -13.89 -1.16
N ILE A 116 18.75 -12.80 -1.07
CA ILE A 116 17.57 -12.70 -0.20
C ILE A 116 16.50 -13.70 -0.63
N LEU A 117 16.28 -13.87 -1.93
CA LEU A 117 15.30 -14.84 -2.46
C LEU A 117 15.72 -16.30 -2.23
N GLY A 118 16.99 -16.56 -1.89
CA GLY A 118 17.46 -17.87 -1.45
C GLY A 118 17.19 -18.19 0.03
N GLU A 119 16.79 -17.21 0.83
CA GLU A 119 16.51 -17.35 2.26
C GLU A 119 15.04 -17.75 2.53
N PRO A 120 14.74 -18.37 3.67
CA PRO A 120 13.36 -18.56 4.11
C PRO A 120 12.72 -17.19 4.43
N LEU A 121 11.85 -16.70 3.54
CA LEU A 121 11.16 -15.43 3.69
C LEU A 121 9.93 -15.54 4.60
N GLU A 122 10.17 -15.69 5.90
CA GLU A 122 9.12 -15.83 6.94
C GLU A 122 8.11 -14.67 6.95
N VAL A 123 8.49 -13.48 6.47
CA VAL A 123 7.58 -12.33 6.32
C VAL A 123 6.37 -12.64 5.43
N THR A 124 6.52 -13.55 4.46
CA THR A 124 5.41 -13.99 3.60
C THR A 124 4.27 -14.66 4.37
N LYS A 125 4.56 -15.23 5.55
CA LYS A 125 3.58 -15.87 6.43
C LYS A 125 2.85 -14.88 7.34
N GLN A 126 3.34 -13.65 7.45
CA GLN A 126 2.77 -12.61 8.32
C GLN A 126 1.57 -11.91 7.69
N ASP A 127 1.40 -12.05 6.38
CA ASP A 127 0.18 -11.68 5.67
C ASP A 127 -0.67 -12.95 5.54
N PRO A 128 -1.58 -13.23 6.50
CA PRO A 128 -2.31 -14.50 6.58
C PRO A 128 -3.42 -14.59 5.52
N TYR A 129 -3.57 -13.56 4.71
CA TYR A 129 -4.71 -13.41 3.84
C TYR A 129 -4.48 -14.13 2.52
N PRO A 130 -5.55 -14.72 1.93
CA PRO A 130 -5.41 -15.35 0.63
C PRO A 130 -4.94 -14.30 -0.39
N ILE A 131 -4.28 -14.79 -1.45
CA ILE A 131 -4.14 -14.04 -2.70
C ILE A 131 -5.56 -13.96 -3.30
N GLY A 132 -6.41 -13.12 -2.69
CA GLY A 132 -7.75 -12.87 -3.17
C GLY A 132 -7.66 -12.23 -4.55
N GLN A 133 -8.46 -12.74 -5.48
CA GLN A 133 -8.67 -12.29 -6.86
C GLN A 133 -7.90 -13.04 -7.97
N ARG A 134 -8.55 -13.08 -9.15
CA ARG A 134 -8.31 -13.89 -10.36
C ARG A 134 -7.00 -13.60 -11.11
N LEU A 135 -5.91 -13.30 -10.39
CA LEU A 135 -4.62 -13.02 -11.00
C LEU A 135 -3.75 -14.28 -10.97
N PHE A 136 -3.26 -14.66 -12.14
CA PHE A 136 -2.31 -15.77 -12.35
C PHE A 136 -0.88 -15.38 -11.96
N ILE A 137 -0.71 -14.58 -10.89
CA ILE A 137 0.62 -14.27 -10.38
C ILE A 137 0.99 -15.38 -9.41
N HIS A 138 1.97 -16.19 -9.78
CA HIS A 138 2.55 -17.17 -8.86
C HIS A 138 3.14 -16.46 -7.65
N ASP A 139 2.86 -16.99 -6.45
CA ASP A 139 3.29 -16.45 -5.15
C ASP A 139 4.79 -16.06 -5.13
N GLU A 140 5.63 -16.93 -5.70
CA GLU A 140 7.07 -16.73 -5.84
C GLU A 140 7.42 -15.51 -6.72
N ARG A 141 6.68 -15.31 -7.81
CA ARG A 141 6.90 -14.17 -8.72
C ARG A 141 6.60 -12.86 -8.01
N LEU A 142 5.46 -12.77 -7.30
CA LEU A 142 5.10 -11.57 -6.54
C LEU A 142 6.14 -11.28 -5.46
N THR A 143 6.52 -12.31 -4.70
CA THR A 143 7.56 -12.22 -3.66
C THR A 143 8.87 -11.69 -4.22
N GLY A 144 9.30 -12.21 -5.38
CA GLY A 144 10.48 -11.74 -6.10
C GLY A 144 10.42 -10.25 -6.47
N MET A 145 9.25 -9.75 -6.88
CA MET A 145 9.07 -8.34 -7.20
C MET A 145 9.08 -7.46 -5.94
N ILE A 146 8.43 -7.91 -4.87
CA ILE A 146 8.43 -7.21 -3.57
C ILE A 146 9.85 -7.05 -3.03
N VAL A 147 10.63 -8.15 -2.99
CA VAL A 147 12.02 -8.12 -2.50
C VAL A 147 12.85 -7.12 -3.29
N ARG A 148 12.78 -7.17 -4.64
CA ARG A 148 13.54 -6.26 -5.50
C ARG A 148 13.15 -4.79 -5.31
N ASN A 149 11.85 -4.49 -5.25
CA ASN A 149 11.38 -3.11 -5.04
C ASN A 149 11.84 -2.57 -3.69
N LEU A 150 11.56 -3.30 -2.59
CA LEU A 150 11.90 -2.83 -1.25
C LEU A 150 13.41 -2.73 -1.04
N HIS A 151 14.19 -3.67 -1.59
CA HIS A 151 15.66 -3.62 -1.53
C HIS A 151 16.18 -2.31 -2.13
N GLN A 152 15.74 -1.98 -3.36
CA GLN A 152 16.14 -0.75 -4.03
C GLN A 152 15.70 0.50 -3.25
N ARG A 153 14.43 0.56 -2.82
CA ARG A 153 13.90 1.68 -2.05
C ARG A 153 14.71 1.93 -0.78
N ILE A 154 15.06 0.87 -0.05
CA ILE A 154 15.83 0.96 1.19
C ILE A 154 17.25 1.49 0.93
N LEU A 155 17.91 1.02 -0.14
CA LEU A 155 19.21 1.57 -0.55
C LEU A 155 19.12 3.05 -0.89
N ASP A 156 18.14 3.46 -1.69
CA ASP A 156 17.94 4.87 -2.07
C ASP A 156 17.72 5.74 -0.83
N LYS A 157 16.86 5.29 0.10
CA LYS A 157 16.63 6.01 1.35
C LYS A 157 17.89 6.14 2.20
N LYS A 158 18.75 5.12 2.24
CA LYS A 158 20.01 5.16 2.99
C LYS A 158 21.06 6.06 2.34
N ALA A 159 21.09 6.15 1.01
CA ALA A 159 21.99 7.04 0.27
C ALA A 159 21.67 8.54 0.49
N HIS A 160 20.44 8.86 0.88
CA HIS A 160 19.97 10.23 1.12
C HIS A 160 19.84 10.60 2.62
N ARG A 161 20.39 9.79 3.53
CA ARG A 161 20.49 10.09 4.97
C ARG A 161 21.86 10.65 5.33
#